data_AF-A0A133KHA3-F1
#
_entry.id   AF-A0A133KHA3-F1
#
_cell.length_a   1.000
_cell.length_b   1.000
_cell.length_c   1.000
_cell.angle_alpha   90.00
_cell.angle_beta   90.00
_cell.angle_gamma   90.00
#
_symmetry.space_group_name_H-M   'P 1'
#
loop_
_entity.id
_entity.type
_entity.pdbx_description
1 polymer ?
#
loop_
_entity_poly.entity_id
_entity_poly.type
_entity_poly.pdbx_seq_one_letter_code
_entity_poly.pdbx_strand_id
1 'polypeptide(L)'
;MEEKYNRIIDGLNIKNFDKSNMVNENRDNLSGGEMQKISIARAIYKDSDILILDEPFSALDRTSVDRILDILLKDERSLIVIAHNLSKDKQDKFDKVIKMKRKAESLPI
;
A
#
# COMPACT_ATOMS: atom_id res chain seq x y z
N MET A 1 18.78 1.78 9.42
CA MET A 1 17.52 2.49 9.74
C MET A 1 17.31 3.71 8.85
N GLU A 2 18.27 4.63 8.75
CA GLU A 2 18.15 5.87 7.97
C GLU A 2 18.02 5.63 6.45
N GLU A 3 18.71 4.63 5.91
CA GLU A 3 18.60 4.25 4.50
C GLU A 3 17.19 3.72 4.15
N LYS A 4 16.63 2.85 4.99
CA LYS A 4 15.24 2.36 4.86
C LYS A 4 14.25 3.52 4.92
N TYR A 5 14.45 4.46 5.83
CA TYR A 5 13.63 5.66 5.96
C TYR A 5 13.66 6.52 4.69
N ASN A 6 14.85 6.87 4.18
CA ASN A 6 14.99 7.68 2.98
C ASN A 6 14.36 7.00 1.76
N ARG A 7 14.60 5.69 1.58
CA ARG A 7 13.99 4.89 0.50
C ARG A 7 12.47 4.97 0.52
N ILE A 8 11.84 4.85 1.69
CA ILE A 8 10.38 4.90 1.85
C ILE A 8 9.87 6.30 1.54
N ILE A 9 10.46 7.33 2.14
CA ILE A 9 9.99 8.71 1.99
C ILE A 9 10.12 9.19 0.54
N ASP A 10 11.23 8.88 -0.12
CA ASP A 10 11.46 9.24 -1.52
C ASP A 10 10.58 8.42 -2.47
N GLY A 11 10.51 7.11 -2.25
CA GLY A 11 9.72 6.21 -3.08
C GLY A 11 8.21 6.46 -2.99
N LEU A 12 7.72 6.92 -1.85
CA LEU A 12 6.32 7.31 -1.64
C LEU A 12 6.03 8.78 -1.97
N ASN A 13 7.05 9.57 -2.31
CA ASN A 13 6.95 11.01 -2.56
C ASN A 13 6.35 11.81 -1.37
N ILE A 14 6.69 11.41 -0.14
CA ILE A 14 6.15 12.02 1.09
C ILE A 14 6.80 13.37 1.41
N LYS A 15 8.05 13.59 0.98
CA LYS A 15 8.80 14.86 1.21
C LYS A 15 8.10 16.09 0.63
N ASN A 16 7.28 15.91 -0.39
CA ASN A 16 6.57 16.95 -1.10
C ASN A 16 5.17 17.22 -0.54
N PHE A 17 4.77 16.54 0.54
CA PHE A 17 3.56 16.91 1.26
C PHE A 17 3.79 18.29 1.86
N ASP A 18 2.87 19.21 1.60
CA ASP A 18 3.05 20.62 1.92
C ASP A 18 3.33 20.79 3.43
N LYS A 19 4.58 21.14 3.78
CA LYS A 19 5.03 21.32 5.17
C LYS A 19 4.33 22.49 5.87
N SER A 20 3.69 23.39 5.13
CA SER A 20 2.84 24.44 5.72
C SER A 20 1.61 23.85 6.42
N ASN A 21 1.21 22.64 6.03
CA ASN A 21 0.29 21.79 6.77
C ASN A 21 1.08 20.98 7.79
N MET A 22 1.53 21.60 8.88
CA MET A 22 1.79 20.84 10.10
C MET A 22 0.60 19.91 10.27
N VAL A 23 0.85 18.60 10.29
CA VAL A 23 -0.16 17.57 10.48
C VAL A 23 -0.73 17.80 11.88
N ASN A 24 -1.68 18.73 11.98
CA ASN A 24 -2.53 18.85 13.13
C ASN A 24 -3.24 17.51 13.30
N GLU A 25 -3.72 17.24 14.51
CA GLU A 25 -4.50 16.04 14.82
C GLU A 25 -5.72 15.86 13.88
N ASN A 26 -6.10 16.92 13.17
CA ASN A 26 -7.10 16.92 12.12
C ASN A 26 -6.50 16.59 10.75
N ARG A 27 -7.01 15.50 10.19
CA ARG A 27 -6.71 14.91 8.87
C ARG A 27 -7.02 15.82 7.68
N ASP A 28 -7.53 17.02 7.91
CA ASP A 28 -8.25 17.85 6.94
C ASP A 28 -7.37 18.40 5.81
N ASN A 29 -6.05 18.39 5.98
CA ASN A 29 -5.11 18.97 5.02
C ASN A 29 -4.41 17.94 4.11
N LEU A 30 -4.75 16.64 4.21
CA LEU A 30 -4.17 15.59 3.38
C LEU A 30 -5.23 14.99 2.44
N SER A 31 -4.87 14.85 1.18
CA SER A 31 -5.67 14.07 0.23
C SER A 31 -5.74 12.60 0.65
N GLY A 32 -6.76 11.88 0.15
CA GLY A 32 -6.90 10.44 0.39
C GLY A 32 -5.65 9.65 -0.02
N GLY A 33 -5.03 10.01 -1.15
CA GLY A 33 -3.80 9.38 -1.62
C GLY A 33 -2.58 9.66 -0.73
N GLU A 34 -2.48 10.85 -0.15
CA GLU A 34 -1.42 11.18 0.82
C GLU A 34 -1.61 10.42 2.13
N MET A 35 -2.85 10.34 2.64
CA MET A 35 -3.17 9.51 3.80
C MET A 35 -2.83 8.03 3.55
N GLN A 36 -3.13 7.51 2.35
CA GLN A 36 -2.80 6.15 1.95
C GLN A 36 -1.28 5.91 1.96
N LYS A 37 -0.51 6.83 1.38
CA LYS A 37 0.96 6.79 1.37
C LYS A 37 1.54 6.79 2.78
N ILE A 38 1.00 7.61 3.69
CA ILE A 38 1.41 7.61 5.10
C ILE A 38 1.08 6.28 5.76
N SER A 39 -0.12 5.73 5.53
CA SER A 39 -0.52 4.43 6.06
C SER A 39 0.42 3.31 5.61
N ILE A 40 0.76 3.27 4.31
CA ILE A 40 1.75 2.34 3.75
C ILE A 40 3.12 2.57 4.38
N ALA A 41 3.59 3.82 4.47
CA ALA A 41 4.88 4.15 5.06
C ALA A 41 5.00 3.63 6.50
N ARG A 42 3.94 3.82 7.32
CA ARG A 42 3.87 3.33 8.69
C ARG A 42 3.94 1.81 8.75
N ALA A 43 3.24 1.12 7.85
CA ALA A 43 3.26 -0.33 7.78
C ALA A 43 4.65 -0.87 7.37
N ILE A 44 5.31 -0.24 6.39
CA ILE A 44 6.66 -0.62 5.96
C ILE A 44 7.69 -0.33 7.06
N TYR A 45 7.56 0.78 7.78
CA TYR A 45 8.51 1.19 8.82
C TYR A 45 8.49 0.24 10.02
N LYS A 46 7.32 -0.32 10.35
CA LYS A 46 7.18 -1.30 11.43
C LYS A 46 8.10 -2.50 11.20
N ASP A 47 8.78 -2.91 12.27
CA ASP A 47 9.61 -4.11 12.29
C ASP A 47 8.71 -5.33 12.55
N SER A 48 8.51 -6.16 11.53
CA SER A 48 7.63 -7.33 11.58
C SER A 48 8.07 -8.36 10.55
N ASP A 49 7.80 -9.65 10.73
CA ASP A 49 8.16 -10.66 9.72
C ASP A 49 7.16 -10.72 8.54
N ILE A 50 5.92 -10.27 8.80
CA ILE A 50 4.81 -10.28 7.85
C ILE A 50 4.26 -8.86 7.70
N LEU A 51 4.01 -8.46 6.46
CA LEU A 51 3.38 -7.20 6.07
C LEU A 51 2.05 -7.51 5.37
N ILE A 52 0.93 -7.15 6.01
CA ILE A 52 -0.41 -7.30 5.44
C ILE A 52 -0.96 -5.91 5.14
N LEU A 53 -1.40 -5.71 3.91
CA LEU A 53 -1.98 -4.45 3.44
C LEU A 53 -3.39 -4.69 2.90
N ASP A 54 -4.37 -4.01 3.50
CA ASP A 54 -5.77 -4.05 3.08
C ASP A 54 -6.10 -2.83 2.22
N GLU A 55 -6.45 -3.07 0.97
CA GLU A 55 -6.74 -2.06 -0.05
C GLU A 55 -5.70 -0.91 -0.14
N PRO A 56 -4.37 -1.21 -0.19
CA PRO A 56 -3.34 -0.18 -0.13
C PRO A 56 -3.35 0.80 -1.32
N PHE A 57 -4.06 0.47 -2.40
CA PHE A 57 -4.00 1.20 -3.67
C PHE A 57 -5.26 2.00 -4.01
N SER A 58 -6.31 1.92 -3.18
CA SER A 58 -7.64 2.45 -3.48
C SER A 58 -7.67 3.95 -3.78
N ALA A 59 -6.84 4.75 -3.10
CA ALA A 59 -6.74 6.20 -3.28
C ALA A 59 -5.54 6.66 -4.13
N LEU A 60 -4.93 5.78 -4.91
CA LEU A 60 -3.67 6.06 -5.62
C LEU A 60 -3.82 6.02 -7.14
N ASP A 61 -3.11 6.93 -7.81
CA ASP A 61 -2.96 6.90 -9.28
C ASP A 61 -2.07 5.72 -9.72
N ARG A 62 -2.16 5.36 -11.01
CA ARG A 62 -1.43 4.21 -11.59
C ARG A 62 0.08 4.30 -11.37
N THR A 63 0.67 5.48 -11.57
CA THR A 63 2.11 5.71 -11.42
C THR A 63 2.55 5.54 -9.96
N SER A 64 1.75 6.04 -9.01
CA SER A 64 1.97 5.85 -7.59
C SER A 64 1.90 4.37 -7.21
N VAL A 65 0.91 3.63 -7.72
CA VAL A 65 0.77 2.18 -7.48
C VAL A 65 2.00 1.42 -7.96
N ASP A 66 2.48 1.68 -9.18
CA ASP A 66 3.65 1.01 -9.75
C ASP A 66 4.89 1.20 -8.87
N ARG A 67 5.18 2.45 -8.47
CA ARG A 67 6.32 2.76 -7.60
C ARG A 67 6.22 2.10 -6.24
N ILE A 68 5.04 2.15 -5.62
CA ILE A 68 4.81 1.55 -4.30
C ILE A 68 4.98 0.05 -4.35
N LEU A 69 4.42 -0.61 -5.36
CA LEU A 69 4.54 -2.04 -5.53
C LEU A 69 6.00 -2.47 -5.70
N ASP A 70 6.79 -1.72 -6.46
CA ASP A 70 8.23 -2.01 -6.62
C ASP A 70 9.03 -1.86 -5.33
N ILE A 71 8.60 -0.99 -4.40
CA ILE A 71 9.20 -0.87 -3.06
C ILE A 71 8.81 -2.07 -2.19
N LEU A 72 7.53 -2.42 -2.20
CA LEU A 72 6.98 -3.53 -1.40
C LEU A 72 7.59 -4.88 -1.81
N LEU A 73 7.79 -5.12 -3.10
CA LEU A 73 8.35 -6.37 -3.62
C LEU A 73 9.86 -6.51 -3.38
N LYS A 74 10.56 -5.42 -3.03
CA LYS A 74 11.97 -5.43 -2.62
C LYS A 74 12.14 -5.55 -1.10
N ASP A 75 11.05 -5.67 -0.37
CA ASP A 75 11.07 -5.93 1.06
C ASP A 75 11.22 -7.44 1.28
N GLU A 76 12.11 -7.85 2.20
CA GLU A 76 12.42 -9.27 2.43
C GLU A 76 11.34 -9.99 3.27
N ARG A 77 10.36 -9.25 3.78
CA ARG A 77 9.25 -9.78 4.58
C ARG A 77 8.22 -10.49 3.73
N SER A 78 7.44 -11.37 4.37
CA SER A 78 6.27 -11.95 3.73
C SER A 78 5.20 -10.88 3.49
N LEU A 79 4.88 -10.61 2.22
CA LEU A 79 3.90 -9.61 1.82
C LEU A 79 2.55 -10.25 1.46
N ILE A 80 1.47 -9.74 2.07
CA ILE A 80 0.09 -10.06 1.69
C ILE A 80 -0.61 -8.77 1.33
N VAL A 81 -1.14 -8.70 0.10
CA VAL A 81 -1.94 -7.56 -0.37
C VAL A 81 -3.35 -8.03 -0.67
N ILE A 82 -4.33 -7.36 -0.06
CA ILE A 82 -5.75 -7.53 -0.35
C ILE A 82 -6.14 -6.37 -1.25
N ALA A 83 -6.65 -6.69 -2.44
CA ALA A 83 -7.08 -5.69 -3.41
C ALA A 83 -8.22 -6.23 -4.28
N HIS A 84 -9.22 -5.40 -4.55
CA HIS A 84 -10.31 -5.73 -5.47
C HIS A 84 -9.90 -5.63 -6.93
N ASN A 85 -9.04 -4.66 -7.28
CA ASN A 85 -8.71 -4.34 -8.68
C ASN A 85 -7.21 -4.09 -8.85
N LEU A 86 -6.48 -5.14 -9.22
CA LEU A 86 -5.08 -5.06 -9.62
C LEU A 86 -4.94 -5.57 -11.06
N SER A 87 -4.23 -4.84 -11.92
CA SER A 87 -4.05 -5.27 -13.32
C SER A 87 -3.23 -6.56 -13.40
N LYS A 88 -3.39 -7.32 -14.50
CA LYS A 88 -2.77 -8.66 -14.63
C LYS A 88 -1.24 -8.60 -14.56
N ASP A 89 -0.63 -7.60 -15.19
CA ASP A 89 0.80 -7.31 -15.13
C ASP A 89 1.32 -7.13 -13.70
N LYS A 90 0.52 -6.51 -12.81
CA LYS A 90 0.87 -6.32 -11.40
C LYS A 90 0.63 -7.59 -10.58
N GLN A 91 -0.44 -8.33 -10.87
CA GLN A 91 -0.70 -9.62 -10.23
C GLN A 91 0.43 -10.62 -10.49
N ASP A 92 0.99 -10.61 -11.70
CA ASP A 92 2.06 -11.53 -12.11
C ASP A 92 3.40 -11.25 -11.41
N LYS A 93 3.52 -10.14 -10.68
CA LYS A 93 4.68 -9.86 -9.82
C LYS A 93 4.64 -10.59 -8.47
N PHE A 94 3.51 -11.19 -8.08
CA PHE A 94 3.36 -11.91 -6.82
C PHE A 94 3.65 -13.39 -7.00
N ASP A 95 4.30 -14.01 -6.01
CA ASP A 95 4.56 -15.45 -6.00
C ASP A 95 3.27 -16.29 -6.01
N LYS A 96 2.19 -15.74 -5.44
CA LYS A 96 0.88 -16.39 -5.35
C LYS A 96 -0.26 -15.39 -5.44
N VAL A 97 -1.27 -15.72 -6.26
CA VAL A 97 -2.51 -14.95 -6.40
C VAL A 97 -3.69 -15.80 -5.97
N ILE A 98 -4.44 -15.36 -4.97
CA ILE A 98 -5.65 -16.04 -4.48
C ILE A 98 -6.88 -15.23 -4.87
N LYS A 99 -7.76 -15.82 -5.69
CA LYS A 99 -9.05 -15.22 -6.05
C LYS A 99 -10.13 -15.68 -5.09
N MET A 100 -10.51 -14.82 -4.15
CA MET A 100 -11.64 -15.08 -3.26
C MET A 100 -12.95 -14.86 -4.01
N LYS A 101 -13.83 -15.86 -3.96
CA LYS A 101 -15.21 -15.76 -4.47
C LYS A 101 -16.16 -15.96 -3.29
N ARG A 102 -17.27 -15.21 -3.25
CA ARG A 102 -18.35 -15.53 -2.32
C ARG A 102 -18.79 -16.97 -2.61
N LYS A 103 -18.83 -17.82 -1.58
CA LYS A 103 -19.43 -19.14 -1.69
C LYS A 103 -20.87 -18.89 -2.14
N ALA A 104 -21.25 -19.35 -3.33
CA ALA A 104 -22.66 -19.30 -3.72
C ALA A 104 -23.43 -19.97 -2.57
N GLU A 105 -24.41 -19.27 -2.00
CA GLU A 105 -25.37 -19.89 -1.12
C GLU A 105 -26.02 -20.99 -1.96
N SER A 106 -25.62 -22.24 -1.73
CA SER A 106 -26.40 -23.39 -2.12
C SER A 106 -27.65 -23.35 -1.25
N LEU A 107 -28.60 -22.48 -1.61
CA LEU A 107 -29.96 -22.57 -1.11
C LEU A 107 -30.53 -23.87 -1.71
N PRO A 108 -30.91 -24.85 -0.86
CA PRO A 108 -31.63 -26.01 -1.36
C PRO A 108 -32.94 -25.53 -1.98
N ILE A 109 -33.20 -26.02 -3.20
CA ILE A 109 -34.45 -25.86 -3.95
C ILE A 109 -35.60 -26.43 -3.12
#